data_AF-A0A7T8HK45-F1
#
_entry.id   AF-A0A7T8HK45-F1
#
_cell.length_a   1.000
_cell.length_b   1.000
_cell.length_c   1.000
_cell.angle_alpha   90.00
_cell.angle_beta   90.00
_cell.angle_gamma   90.00
#
_symmetry.space_group_name_H-M   'P 1'
#
loop_
_entity.id
_entity.type
_entity.pdbx_description
1 polymer ?
#
loop_
_entity_poly.entity_id
_entity_poly.type
_entity_poly.pdbx_seq_one_letter_code
_entity_poly.pdbx_strand_id
1 'polypeptide(L)' 'MSLRQGLCNRTRLKVTHMHNNCTQASILTDANQGNKVLVLRIRLAPSDTNLPYILERHQFPLRLAYSITINKAQGQNF' A
#
# COMPACT_ATOMS: atom_id res chain seq x y z
N MET A 1 -3.26 5.77 4.22
CA MET A 1 -4.02 5.51 2.98
C MET A 1 -5.21 6.45 2.94
N SER A 2 -5.55 6.98 1.77
CA SER A 2 -6.61 7.98 1.61
C SER A 2 -7.79 7.38 0.85
N LEU A 3 -8.86 7.07 1.58
CA LEU A 3 -10.12 6.58 1.01
C LEU A 3 -10.69 7.57 -0.02
N ARG A 4 -10.52 8.87 0.22
CA ARG A 4 -10.95 9.95 -0.69
C ARG A 4 -10.22 9.93 -2.04
N GLN A 5 -9.02 9.37 -2.08
CA GLN A 5 -8.22 9.21 -3.31
C GLN A 5 -8.36 7.81 -3.92
N GLY A 6 -9.29 6.99 -3.44
CA GLY A 6 -9.46 5.61 -3.90
C GLY A 6 -8.35 4.66 -3.47
N LEU A 7 -7.54 5.06 -2.48
CA LEU A 7 -6.45 4.24 -1.96
C LEU A 7 -6.87 3.54 -0.68
N CYS A 8 -7.09 2.24 -0.78
CA CYS A 8 -7.35 1.35 0.33
C CYS A 8 -6.37 0.17 0.30
N ASN A 9 -6.40 -0.66 1.34
CA ASN A 9 -5.65 -1.91 1.31
C ASN A 9 -6.16 -2.74 0.13
N ARG A 10 -5.23 -3.26 -0.68
CA ARG A 10 -5.47 -4.10 -1.87
C ARG A 10 -5.76 -3.35 -3.18
N THR A 11 -5.82 -2.02 -3.19
CA THR A 11 -5.86 -1.26 -4.46
C THR A 11 -4.66 -1.66 -5.32
N ARG A 12 -4.93 -2.16 -6.53
CA ARG A 12 -3.86 -2.53 -7.47
C ARG A 12 -3.36 -1.29 -8.18
N LEU A 13 -2.05 -1.18 -8.26
CA LEU A 13 -1.36 0.00 -8.78
C LEU A 13 -0.35 -0.44 -9.83
N LYS A 14 -0.24 0.32 -10.93
CA LYS A 14 0.88 0.25 -11.85
C LYS A 14 1.84 1.37 -11.51
N VAL A 15 3.03 1.03 -11.02
CA VAL A 15 4.09 2.00 -10.74
C VAL A 15 4.55 2.63 -12.06
N THR A 16 4.63 3.96 -12.09
CA THR A 16 5.07 4.74 -13.27
C THR A 16 6.41 5.41 -13.04
N HIS A 17 6.67 5.93 -11.84
CA HIS A 17 7.96 6.51 -11.47
C HIS A 17 8.30 6.18 -10.02
N MET A 18 9.60 6.01 -9.74
CA MET A 18 10.12 5.82 -8.39
C MET A 18 11.07 6.95 -8.05
N HIS A 19 10.89 7.53 -6.86
CA HIS A 19 11.77 8.54 -6.29
C HIS A 19 12.25 8.05 -4.91
N ASN A 20 13.18 8.77 -4.29
CA ASN A 20 13.75 8.36 -3.01
C ASN A 20 12.70 8.25 -1.88
N ASN A 21 11.74 9.17 -1.86
CA ASN A 21 10.76 9.30 -0.76
C ASN A 21 9.30 9.08 -1.19
N CYS A 22 9.04 8.91 -2.48
CA CYS A 22 7.71 8.70 -3.02
C CYS A 22 7.73 7.81 -4.26
N THR A 23 6.62 7.13 -4.50
CA THR A 23 6.40 6.34 -5.71
C THR A 23 5.15 6.87 -6.41
N GLN A 24 5.26 7.19 -7.69
CA GLN A 24 4.11 7.52 -8.51
C GLN A 24 3.50 6.25 -9.09
N ALA A 25 2.18 6.14 -9.07
CA ALA A 25 1.48 5.01 -9.66
C ALA A 25 0.12 5.42 -10.23
N SER A 26 -0.38 4.64 -11.19
CA SER A 26 -1.76 4.74 -11.67
C SER A 26 -2.62 3.65 -11.03
N ILE A 27 -3.84 4.01 -10.64
CA ILE A 27 -4.82 3.06 -10.11
C ILE A 27 -5.32 2.13 -11.22
N LEU A 28 -5.31 0.82 -10.95
CA LEU A 28 -5.76 -0.22 -11.90
C LEU A 28 -7.17 -0.72 -11.63
N THR A 29 -7.67 -0.60 -10.39
CA THR A 29 -8.96 -1.15 -9.93
C THR A 29 -9.84 -0.04 -9.36
N ASP A 30 -11.15 -0.29 -9.26
CA ASP A 30 -12.18 0.64 -8.73
C ASP A 30 -12.55 1.84 -9.63
N ALA A 31 -13.53 2.61 -9.15
CA ALA A 31 -14.07 3.82 -9.78
C ALA A 31 -13.03 4.91 -10.09
N ASN A 32 -11.81 4.81 -9.54
CA ASN A 32 -10.73 5.76 -9.74
C ASN A 32 -9.65 5.26 -10.73
N GLN A 33 -9.96 4.25 -11.54
CA GLN A 33 -9.03 3.70 -12.52
C GLN A 33 -8.42 4.79 -13.42
N GLY A 34 -7.12 4.69 -13.68
CA GLY A 34 -6.37 5.66 -14.50
C GLY A 34 -5.87 6.88 -13.73
N ASN A 35 -6.44 7.20 -12.56
CA ASN A 35 -5.95 8.31 -11.74
C ASN A 35 -4.53 8.05 -11.26
N LYS A 36 -3.69 9.09 -11.33
CA LYS A 36 -2.32 9.07 -10.82
C LYS A 36 -2.30 9.46 -9.36
N VAL A 37 -1.52 8.73 -8.58
CA VAL A 37 -1.37 8.92 -7.14
C VAL A 37 0.10 8.92 -6.73
N LEU A 38 0.39 9.63 -5.64
CA LEU A 38 1.67 9.57 -4.95
C LEU A 38 1.54 8.66 -3.73
N VAL A 39 2.39 7.65 -3.66
CA VAL A 39 2.50 6.76 -2.51
C VAL A 39 3.75 7.14 -1.71
N LEU A 40 3.53 7.62 -0.49
CA LEU A 40 4.59 8.00 0.43
C LEU A 40 4.95 6.84 1.37
N ARG A 41 6.12 6.91 1.99
CA ARG A 41 6.48 6.01 3.08
C ARG A 41 5.61 6.29 4.30
N ILE A 42 5.23 5.24 5.02
CA ILE A 42 4.49 5.32 6.27
C ILE A 42 5.32 4.73 7.41
N ARG A 43 5.09 5.22 8.62
CA ARG A 43 5.59 4.59 9.85
C ARG A 43 4.53 3.61 10.36
N LEU A 44 4.97 2.40 10.65
CA LEU A 44 4.15 1.32 11.21
C LEU A 44 4.79 0.93 12.54
N ALA A 45 4.12 1.27 13.63
CA ALA A 45 4.45 0.82 14.97
C ALA A 45 3.50 -0.31 15.39
N PRO A 46 3.93 -1.24 16.26
CA PRO A 46 3.03 -2.14 16.95
C PRO A 46 1.96 -1.37 17.71
N SER A 47 0.73 -1.88 17.72
CA SER A 47 -0.35 -1.33 18.54
C SER A 47 -0.28 -1.80 20.00
N ASP A 48 0.46 -2.87 20.28
CA ASP A 48 0.65 -3.38 21.64
C ASP A 48 1.68 -2.52 22.38
N THR A 49 1.24 -1.95 23.50
CA THR A 49 2.04 -1.07 24.36
C THR A 49 2.87 -1.85 25.39
N ASN A 50 2.63 -3.16 25.58
CA ASN A 50 3.32 -3.98 26.58
C ASN A 50 4.64 -4.58 26.07
N LEU A 51 5.12 -4.11 24.92
CA LEU A 51 6.38 -4.60 24.35
C LEU A 51 7.57 -3.97 25.06
N PRO A 52 8.66 -4.73 25.31
CA PRO A 52 9.87 -4.21 25.96
C PRO A 52 10.58 -3.13 25.12
N TYR A 53 10.25 -3.01 23.84
CA TYR A 53 10.65 -1.92 22.96
C TYR A 53 9.69 -1.82 21.76
N ILE A 54 9.58 -0.62 21.19
CA ILE A 54 8.74 -0.36 20.01
C ILE A 54 9.60 -0.47 18.76
N LEU A 55 9.33 -1.48 17.92
CA LEU A 55 9.97 -1.60 16.62
C LEU A 55 9.15 -0.86 15.55
N GLU A 56 9.54 0.36 15.21
CA GLU A 56 8.91 1.10 14.12
C GLU A 56 9.48 0.70 12.75
N ARG A 57 8.58 0.47 11.78
CA ARG A 57 8.94 0.21 10.38
C ARG A 57 8.59 1.42 9.53
N HIS A 58 9.60 1.99 8.86
CA HIS A 58 9.39 3.06 7.88
C HIS A 58 9.49 2.53 6.45
N GLN A 59 8.37 2.37 5.76
CA GLN A 59 8.31 1.69 4.46
C GLN A 59 7.21 2.22 3.57
N PHE A 60 7.33 1.99 2.25
CA PHE A 60 6.19 2.20 1.35
C PHE A 60 5.10 1.16 1.64
N PRO A 61 3.82 1.56 1.68
CA PRO A 61 2.69 0.64 1.82
C PRO A 61 2.38 -0.05 0.49
N LEU A 62 3.39 -0.65 -0.16
CA LEU A 62 3.29 -1.33 -1.44
C LEU A 62 3.80 -2.76 -1.33
N ARG A 63 3.23 -3.65 -2.15
CA ARG A 63 3.72 -5.02 -2.35
C ARG A 63 3.56 -5.39 -3.82
N LEU A 64 4.55 -6.08 -4.38
CA LEU A 64 4.43 -6.70 -5.70
C LEU A 64 3.22 -7.64 -5.72
N ALA A 65 2.43 -7.56 -6.79
CA ALA A 65 1.12 -8.20 -6.88
C ALA A 65 0.92 -9.02 -8.18
N TYR A 66 2.00 -9.40 -8.87
CA TYR A 66 1.92 -10.34 -10.01
C TYR A 66 1.48 -11.74 -9.56
N SER A 67 1.96 -12.18 -8.39
CA SER A 67 1.52 -13.39 -7.72
C SER A 67 1.36 -13.11 -6.23
N ILE A 68 0.36 -13.73 -5.62
CA ILE A 68 0.04 -13.57 -4.20
C ILE A 68 -0.23 -14.96 -3.63
N THR A 69 0.28 -15.25 -2.43
CA THR A 69 0.00 -16.53 -1.76
C THR A 69 -1.45 -16.60 -1.30
N ILE A 70 -2.03 -17.80 -1.22
CA ILE A 70 -3.45 -18.01 -0.85
C ILE A 70 -3.82 -17.29 0.45
N ASN A 71 -3.01 -17.45 1.51
CA ASN A 71 -3.24 -16.79 2.80
C ASN A 71 -3.25 -15.26 2.71
N LYS A 72 -2.57 -14.68 1.71
CA LYS A 72 -2.54 -13.23 1.49
C LYS A 72 -3.67 -12.78 0.57
N ALA A 73 -4.13 -13.63 -0.35
CA ALA A 73 -5.28 -13.41 -1.22
C ALA A 73 -6.64 -13.59 -0.51
N GLN A 74 -6.66 -14.24 0.66
CA GLN A 74 -7.91 -14.48 1.39
C GLN A 74 -8.66 -13.16 1.69
N GLY A 75 -9.93 -13.14 1.32
CA GLY A 75 -10.81 -11.97 1.45
C GLY A 75 -10.53 -10.86 0.44
N GLN A 76 -9.73 -11.09 -0.61
CA GLN A 76 -9.57 -10.19 -1.75
C GLN A 76 -10.48 -10.61 -2.91
N ASN A 77 -11.02 -9.62 -3.62
CA ASN A 77 -11.67 -9.82 -4.93
C ASN A 77 -10.70 -9.30 -6.00
N PHE A 78 -10.61 -10.01 -7.13
CA PHE A 78 -9.65 -9.73 -8.20
C PHE A 78 -10.30 -9.21 -9.47
#